data_AF-A0A962RBR5-F1
#
_entry.id   AF-A0A962RBR5-F1
#
_cell.length_a   1.000
_cell.length_b   1.000
_cell.length_c   1.000
_cell.angle_alpha   90.00
_cell.angle_beta   90.00
_cell.angle_gamma   90.00
#
_symmetry.space_group_name_H-M   'P 1'
#
loop_
_entity.id
_entity.type
_entity.pdbx_description
1 polymer ?
#
loop_
_entity_poly.entity_id
_entity_poly.type
_entity_poly.pdbx_seq_one_letter_code
_entity_poly.pdbx_strand_id
1 'polypeptide(L)'
;MFRKLLPLFVAGSVLSGCATGPNSHPDDPLEPMNRGIYSFNETFDRALMKPVSQAYKAVTPDVVDKGVTNFFNNIDDVSVMVNNVLQFKLVNALSDLSRIMVNTSFGILGVFDVATMWGLEKHDEDFGQTLG
;
A
#
# COMPACT_ATOMS: atom_id res chain seq x y z
N MET A 1 -27.26 0.45 27.64
CA MET A 1 -26.45 0.22 26.41
C MET A 1 -25.53 -1.01 26.52
N PHE A 2 -24.91 -1.27 27.69
CA PHE A 2 -23.97 -2.39 27.91
C PHE A 2 -24.49 -3.83 27.73
N ARG A 3 -25.80 -4.08 27.91
CA ARG A 3 -26.37 -5.46 27.81
C ARG A 3 -26.38 -6.03 26.39
N LYS A 4 -26.23 -5.18 25.35
CA LYS A 4 -26.15 -5.60 23.94
C LYS A 4 -24.70 -5.80 23.45
N LEU A 5 -23.69 -5.38 24.22
CA LEU A 5 -22.28 -5.51 23.88
C LEU A 5 -21.71 -6.89 24.27
N LEU A 6 -22.20 -7.48 25.35
CA LEU A 6 -21.81 -8.81 25.81
C LEU A 6 -22.00 -9.93 24.76
N PRO A 7 -23.16 -10.07 24.07
CA PRO A 7 -23.31 -11.10 23.05
C PRO A 7 -22.46 -10.85 21.79
N LEU A 8 -22.16 -9.58 21.48
CA LEU A 8 -21.31 -9.22 20.34
C LEU A 8 -19.84 -9.62 20.59
N PHE A 9 -19.37 -9.44 21.83
CA PHE A 9 -18.02 -9.83 22.24
C PHE A 9 -17.85 -11.36 22.24
N VAL A 10 -18.84 -12.08 22.77
CA VAL A 10 -18.84 -13.56 22.78
C VAL A 10 -18.91 -14.14 21.37
N ALA A 11 -19.73 -13.55 20.47
CA ALA A 11 -19.77 -13.97 19.06
C ALA A 11 -18.42 -13.75 18.35
N GLY A 12 -17.72 -12.66 18.65
CA GLY A 12 -16.37 -12.41 18.13
C GLY A 12 -15.34 -13.46 18.56
N SER A 13 -15.37 -13.87 19.84
CA SER A 13 -14.44 -14.88 20.38
C SER A 13 -14.65 -16.28 19.77
N VAL A 14 -15.90 -16.63 19.45
CA VAL A 14 -16.22 -17.94 18.86
C VAL A 14 -15.81 -18.01 17.38
N LEU A 15 -15.82 -16.88 16.66
CA LEU A 15 -15.36 -16.82 15.27
C LEU A 15 -13.84 -16.97 15.15
N SER A 16 -13.06 -16.44 16.10
CA SER A 16 -11.60 -16.61 16.09
C SER A 16 -11.14 -18.06 16.26
N GLY A 17 -11.91 -18.89 16.98
CA GLY A 17 -11.60 -20.30 17.18
C GLY A 17 -11.77 -21.16 15.91
N CYS A 18 -12.52 -20.69 14.92
CA CYS A 18 -12.65 -21.37 13.61
C CYS A 18 -11.55 -20.99 12.62
N ALA A 19 -10.78 -19.92 12.88
CA ALA A 19 -9.71 -19.48 11.99
C ALA A 19 -8.39 -20.26 12.21
N THR A 20 -8.16 -20.74 13.43
CA THR A 20 -7.05 -21.63 13.81
C THR A 20 -7.40 -23.09 13.47
N GLY A 21 -6.98 -23.55 12.29
CA GLY A 21 -7.17 -24.94 11.86
C GLY A 21 -6.20 -25.94 12.54
N PRO A 22 -6.47 -27.25 12.48
CA PRO A 22 -5.54 -28.26 12.97
C PRO A 22 -4.19 -28.14 12.23
N ASN A 23 -3.08 -28.10 12.98
CA ASN A 23 -1.71 -27.94 12.48
C ASN A 23 -1.27 -26.52 12.06
N SER A 24 -1.90 -25.45 12.57
CA SER A 24 -1.38 -24.08 12.38
C SER A 24 0.02 -23.91 13.00
N HIS A 25 0.94 -23.25 12.30
CA HIS A 25 2.24 -22.89 12.87
C HIS A 25 2.10 -21.96 14.08
N PRO A 26 2.89 -22.12 15.17
CA PRO A 26 2.79 -21.25 16.34
C PRO A 26 3.03 -19.77 16.04
N ASP A 27 3.92 -19.47 15.09
CA ASP A 27 4.23 -18.11 14.64
C ASP A 27 3.26 -17.59 13.55
N ASP A 28 2.43 -18.48 12.96
CA ASP A 28 1.32 -18.11 12.06
C ASP A 28 0.04 -18.89 12.42
N PRO A 29 -0.68 -18.48 13.48
CA PRO A 29 -1.93 -19.13 13.89
C PRO A 29 -3.01 -19.11 12.81
N LEU A 30 -2.92 -18.20 11.84
CA LEU A 30 -3.88 -18.02 10.74
C LEU A 30 -3.46 -18.75 9.46
N GLU A 31 -2.41 -19.57 9.50
CA GLU A 31 -1.86 -20.27 8.33
C GLU A 31 -2.92 -21.01 7.48
N PRO A 32 -3.87 -21.80 8.04
CA PRO A 32 -4.85 -22.51 7.23
C PRO A 32 -5.75 -21.56 6.43
N MET A 33 -6.13 -20.43 7.03
CA MET A 33 -6.89 -19.38 6.36
C MET A 33 -6.03 -18.66 5.31
N ASN A 34 -4.81 -18.26 5.65
CA ASN A 34 -3.86 -17.59 4.77
C ASN A 34 -3.60 -18.42 3.50
N ARG A 35 -3.40 -19.74 3.63
CA ARG A 35 -3.21 -20.66 2.50
C ARG A 35 -4.45 -20.77 1.62
N GLY A 36 -5.64 -20.80 2.22
CA GLY A 36 -6.90 -20.78 1.47
C GLY A 36 -7.07 -19.51 0.64
N ILE A 37 -6.84 -18.35 1.25
CA ILE A 37 -6.87 -17.04 0.59
C ILE A 37 -5.80 -16.97 -0.50
N TYR A 38 -4.58 -17.43 -0.22
CA TYR A 38 -3.48 -17.46 -1.18
C TYR A 38 -3.83 -18.28 -2.43
N SER A 39 -4.38 -19.48 -2.27
CA SER A 39 -4.80 -20.34 -3.40
C SER A 39 -5.88 -19.68 -4.26
N PHE A 40 -6.85 -19.02 -3.63
CA PHE A 40 -7.86 -18.22 -4.33
C PHE A 40 -7.22 -17.07 -5.12
N ASN A 41 -6.37 -16.26 -4.46
CA ASN A 41 -5.69 -15.13 -5.08
C ASN A 41 -4.81 -15.56 -6.25
N GLU A 42 -4.08 -16.68 -6.11
CA GLU A 42 -3.21 -17.22 -7.15
C GLU A 42 -4.01 -17.69 -8.38
N THR A 43 -5.16 -18.33 -8.14
CA THR A 43 -6.07 -18.76 -9.22
C THR A 43 -6.67 -17.55 -9.93
N PHE A 44 -7.14 -16.57 -9.16
CA PHE A 44 -7.71 -15.33 -9.68
C PHE A 44 -6.67 -14.49 -10.44
N ASP A 45 -5.44 -14.41 -9.95
CA ASP A 45 -4.35 -13.72 -10.63
C ASP A 45 -4.06 -14.33 -12.01
N ARG A 46 -3.87 -15.65 -12.06
CA ARG A 46 -3.61 -16.36 -13.32
C ARG A 46 -4.76 -16.26 -14.31
N ALA A 47 -6.00 -16.32 -13.82
CA ALA A 47 -7.18 -16.32 -14.67
C ALA A 47 -7.55 -14.92 -15.18
N LEU A 48 -7.30 -13.86 -14.40
CA LEU A 48 -7.79 -12.52 -14.71
C LEU A 48 -6.74 -11.42 -14.54
N MET A 49 -6.18 -11.21 -13.33
CA MET A 49 -5.35 -10.03 -13.07
C MET A 49 -4.08 -9.99 -13.93
N LYS A 50 -3.40 -11.13 -14.09
CA LYS A 50 -2.20 -11.24 -14.91
C LYS A 50 -2.49 -11.02 -16.41
N PRO A 51 -3.48 -11.67 -17.05
CA PRO A 51 -3.88 -11.33 -18.41
C PRO A 51 -4.23 -9.84 -18.60
N VAL A 52 -4.98 -9.25 -17.67
CA VAL A 52 -5.38 -7.83 -17.72
C VAL A 52 -4.16 -6.90 -17.64
N SER A 53 -3.24 -7.15 -16.71
CA SER A 53 -2.01 -6.34 -16.58
C SER A 53 -1.09 -6.47 -17.80
N GLN A 54 -0.99 -7.67 -18.39
CA GLN A 54 -0.24 -7.88 -19.64
C GLN A 54 -0.87 -7.15 -20.82
N ALA A 55 -2.20 -7.21 -20.95
CA ALA A 55 -2.93 -6.48 -21.98
C ALA A 55 -2.74 -4.97 -21.83
N TYR A 56 -2.85 -4.44 -20.61
CA TYR A 56 -2.59 -3.02 -20.32
C TYR A 56 -1.18 -2.61 -20.75
N LYS A 57 -0.14 -3.38 -20.38
CA LYS A 57 1.24 -3.12 -20.80
C LYS A 57 1.44 -3.24 -22.31
N ALA A 58 0.71 -4.12 -22.99
CA ALA A 58 0.84 -4.31 -24.43
C ALA A 58 0.22 -3.16 -25.25
N VAL A 59 -0.84 -2.52 -24.75
CA VAL A 59 -1.57 -1.46 -25.47
C VAL A 59 -1.21 -0.04 -25.02
N THR A 60 -0.64 0.12 -23.82
CA THR A 60 -0.33 1.43 -23.24
C THR A 60 1.09 1.84 -23.62
N PRO A 61 1.30 3.02 -24.22
CA PRO A 61 2.64 3.54 -24.47
C PRO A 61 3.40 3.82 -23.16
N ASP A 62 4.71 3.60 -23.15
CA ASP A 62 5.58 3.79 -21.97
C ASP A 62 5.42 5.16 -21.30
N VAL A 63 5.22 6.22 -22.10
CA VAL A 63 5.03 7.59 -21.59
C VAL A 63 3.74 7.74 -20.78
N VAL A 64 2.67 7.03 -21.15
CA VAL A 64 1.40 7.05 -20.44
C VAL A 64 1.50 6.20 -19.18
N ASP A 65 2.07 5.00 -19.28
CA ASP A 65 2.29 4.10 -18.14
C ASP A 65 3.14 4.77 -17.04
N LYS A 66 4.24 5.39 -17.45
CA LYS A 66 5.10 6.18 -16.56
C LYS A 66 4.35 7.37 -15.97
N GLY A 67 3.52 8.06 -16.76
CA GLY A 67 2.71 9.18 -16.28
C GLY A 67 1.73 8.78 -15.19
N VAL A 68 1.04 7.66 -15.36
CA VAL A 68 0.13 7.09 -14.36
C VAL A 68 0.90 6.67 -13.10
N THR A 69 2.04 6.02 -13.27
CA THR A 69 2.90 5.60 -12.15
C THR A 69 3.40 6.81 -11.35
N ASN A 70 3.87 7.87 -12.02
CA ASN A 70 4.32 9.08 -11.34
C ASN A 70 3.18 9.79 -10.61
N PHE A 71 1.98 9.83 -11.19
CA PHE A 71 0.81 10.44 -10.55
C PHE A 71 0.49 9.77 -9.21
N PHE A 72 0.44 8.44 -9.16
CA PHE A 72 0.23 7.71 -7.92
C PHE A 72 1.43 7.83 -6.97
N ASN A 73 2.66 7.86 -7.49
CA ASN A 73 3.85 8.11 -6.68
C ASN A 73 3.83 9.50 -6.01
N ASN A 74 3.28 10.52 -6.66
CA ASN A 74 3.14 11.87 -6.08
C ASN A 74 2.10 11.90 -4.95
N ILE A 75 1.05 11.08 -5.04
CA ILE A 75 0.09 10.88 -3.94
C ILE A 75 0.75 10.12 -2.79
N ASP A 76 1.50 9.08 -3.11
CA ASP A 76 2.26 8.28 -2.14
C ASP A 76 3.30 9.11 -1.38
N ASP A 77 3.98 10.05 -2.06
CA ASP A 77 4.91 11.00 -1.44
C ASP A 77 4.27 11.79 -0.27
N VAL A 78 2.93 11.99 -0.27
CA VAL A 78 2.20 12.59 0.87
C VAL A 78 2.25 11.70 2.11
N SER A 79 2.04 10.39 1.92
CA SER A 79 2.14 9.40 3.00
C SER A 79 3.57 9.31 3.53
N VAL A 80 4.54 9.29 2.63
CA VAL A 80 5.98 9.29 2.97
C VAL A 80 6.34 10.54 3.78
N MET A 81 5.92 11.72 3.33
CA MET A 81 6.14 12.98 4.06
C MET A 81 5.56 12.93 5.48
N VAL A 82 4.32 12.45 5.63
CA VAL A 82 3.67 12.31 6.95
C VAL A 82 4.45 11.35 7.85
N ASN A 83 4.89 10.21 7.32
CA ASN A 83 5.69 9.25 8.10
C ASN A 83 7.06 9.81 8.48
N ASN A 84 7.72 10.55 7.58
CA ASN A 84 8.95 11.27 7.90
C ASN A 84 8.75 12.28 9.05
N VAL A 85 7.62 12.98 9.09
CA VAL A 85 7.28 13.86 10.24
C VAL A 85 7.08 13.05 11.52
N LEU A 86 6.31 11.96 11.47
CA LEU A 86 6.04 11.11 12.64
C LEU A 86 7.31 10.48 13.21
N GLN A 87 8.28 10.15 12.36
CA GLN A 87 9.59 9.62 12.73
C GLN A 87 10.62 10.71 13.08
N PHE A 88 10.23 11.98 13.15
CA PHE A 88 11.11 13.13 13.41
C PHE A 88 12.23 13.35 12.37
N LYS A 89 12.11 12.79 11.17
CA LYS A 89 13.01 12.97 10.02
C LYS A 89 12.66 14.25 9.24
N LEU A 90 12.78 15.41 9.88
CA LEU A 90 12.29 16.69 9.35
C LEU A 90 12.95 17.12 8.03
N VAL A 91 14.22 16.80 7.81
CA VAL A 91 14.92 17.10 6.55
C VAL A 91 14.28 16.35 5.39
N ASN A 92 14.00 15.06 5.58
CA ASN A 92 13.36 14.22 4.56
C ASN A 92 11.91 14.68 4.33
N ALA A 93 11.16 14.97 5.39
CA ALA A 93 9.80 15.51 5.28
C ALA A 93 9.74 16.79 4.42
N LEU A 94 10.68 17.73 4.62
CA LEU A 94 10.75 18.95 3.80
C LEU A 94 11.15 18.65 2.36
N SER A 95 12.05 17.68 2.14
CA SER A 95 12.39 17.21 0.80
C SER A 95 11.16 16.63 0.08
N ASP A 96 10.40 15.74 0.72
CA ASP A 96 9.20 15.13 0.14
C ASP A 96 8.11 16.18 -0.10
N LEU A 97 7.92 17.13 0.82
CA LEU A 97 7.03 18.27 0.60
C LEU A 97 7.43 19.05 -0.66
N SER A 98 8.73 19.31 -0.84
CA SER A 98 9.22 20.00 -2.03
C SER A 98 8.97 19.19 -3.30
N ARG A 99 9.13 17.86 -3.26
CA ARG A 99 8.79 16.96 -4.36
C ARG A 99 7.32 17.06 -4.74
N ILE A 100 6.42 16.94 -3.76
CA ILE A 100 4.96 17.06 -3.97
C ILE A 100 4.62 18.40 -4.62
N MET A 101 5.15 19.50 -4.09
CA MET A 101 4.87 20.84 -4.59
C MET A 101 5.35 21.02 -6.03
N VAL A 102 6.57 20.55 -6.34
CA VAL A 102 7.17 20.66 -7.67
C VAL A 102 6.43 19.78 -8.68
N ASN A 103 6.22 18.51 -8.37
CA ASN A 103 5.53 17.56 -9.25
C ASN A 103 4.07 17.94 -9.46
N THR A 104 3.39 18.46 -8.43
CA THR A 104 2.01 18.92 -8.57
C THR A 104 1.90 20.18 -9.44
N SER A 105 2.82 21.14 -9.26
CA SER A 105 2.75 22.44 -9.94
C SER A 105 3.34 22.41 -11.36
N PHE A 106 4.55 21.89 -11.50
CA PHE A 106 5.31 21.86 -12.76
C PHE A 106 5.20 20.53 -13.48
N GLY A 107 4.90 19.45 -12.74
CA GLY A 107 4.75 18.11 -13.27
C GLY A 107 3.33 17.72 -13.70
N ILE A 108 2.40 18.67 -13.78
CA ILE A 108 0.98 18.43 -14.09
C ILE A 108 0.37 17.42 -13.10
N LEU A 109 0.20 17.85 -11.85
CA LEU A 109 -0.35 17.00 -10.77
C LEU A 109 0.45 15.72 -10.48
N GLY A 110 1.72 15.69 -10.87
CA GLY A 110 2.62 14.55 -10.69
C GLY A 110 2.69 13.59 -11.87
N VAL A 111 2.06 13.87 -13.02
CA VAL A 111 2.23 13.05 -14.24
C VAL A 111 3.69 13.05 -14.70
N PHE A 112 4.39 14.17 -14.56
CA PHE A 112 5.83 14.30 -14.83
C PHE A 112 6.60 14.47 -13.52
N ASP A 113 7.61 13.62 -13.32
CA ASP A 113 8.50 13.70 -12.15
C ASP A 113 9.61 14.75 -12.37
N VAL A 114 9.22 16.02 -12.25
CA VAL A 114 10.10 17.19 -12.38
C VAL A 114 11.04 17.31 -11.18
N ALA A 115 10.59 16.92 -10.00
CA ALA A 115 11.36 16.98 -8.78
C ALA A 115 12.67 16.17 -8.88
N THR A 116 12.60 14.94 -9.41
CA THR A 116 13.78 14.11 -9.65
C THR A 116 14.73 14.73 -10.68
N MET A 117 14.21 15.39 -11.74
CA MET A 117 15.05 16.11 -12.70
C MET A 117 15.81 17.29 -12.07
N TRP A 118 15.29 17.83 -10.97
CA TRP A 118 15.93 18.90 -10.19
C TRP A 118 16.79 18.38 -9.03
N GLY A 119 17.00 17.06 -8.94
CA GLY A 119 17.88 16.45 -7.94
C GLY A 119 17.24 16.22 -6.57
N LEU A 120 15.91 16.33 -6.46
CA LEU A 120 15.21 15.94 -5.23
C LEU A 120 15.06 14.41 -5.20
N GLU A 121 15.72 13.74 -4.25
CA GLU A 121 15.63 12.29 -4.11
C GLU A 121 14.29 11.87 -3.49
N LYS A 122 13.71 10.77 -3.98
CA LYS A 122 12.50 10.17 -3.40
C LYS A 122 12.88 9.32 -2.18
N HIS A 123 12.16 9.50 -1.08
CA HIS A 123 12.26 8.65 0.10
C HIS A 123 11.18 7.56 0.09
N ASP A 124 11.37 6.54 0.93
CA ASP A 124 10.43 5.43 1.10
C ASP A 124 10.18 5.21 2.59
N GLU A 125 9.06 5.73 3.08
CA GLU A 125 8.67 5.68 4.48
C GLU A 125 7.19 5.36 4.58
N ASP A 126 6.86 4.37 5.41
CA ASP A 126 5.50 3.92 5.61
C ASP A 126 5.14 3.87 7.10
N PHE A 127 3.86 3.67 7.37
CA PHE A 127 3.36 3.64 8.75
C PHE A 127 3.82 2.40 9.53
N GLY A 128 4.13 1.31 8.84
CA GLY A 128 4.74 0.12 9.44
C GLY A 128 6.11 0.43 10.00
N GLN A 129 6.93 1.20 9.28
CA GLN A 129 8.23 1.70 9.76
C GLN A 129 8.07 2.67 10.93
N THR A 130 7.05 3.54 10.88
CA THR A 130 6.75 4.47 11.99
C THR A 130 6.35 3.76 13.29
N LEU A 131 5.67 2.62 13.21
CA LEU A 131 5.27 1.82 14.37
C LEU A 131 6.29 0.74 14.78
N GLY A 132 7.22 0.42 13.88
CA GLY A 132 8.13 -0.72 13.94
C GLY A 132 9.32 -0.56 14.87
#